data_AF-A0A9W8QA34-F1
#
_entry.id   AF-A0A9W8QA34-F1
#
_cell.length_a   1.000
_cell.length_b   1.000
_cell.length_c   1.000
_cell.angle_alpha   90.00
_cell.angle_beta   90.00
_cell.angle_gamma   90.00
#
_symmetry.space_group_name_H-M   'P 1'
#
loop_
_entity.id
_entity.type
_entity.pdbx_description
1 polymer ?
#
loop_
_entity_poly.entity_id
_entity_poly.type
_entity_poly.pdbx_seq_one_letter_code
_entity_poly.pdbx_strand_id
1 'polypeptide(L)'
;MPHTPPQIRLNFKFKVWDKRIAERKTTTSFVPRSSDDSLPTQEELYIMAGSLDYAKICGSCPSGDGWGPSITTETTLDGVPYAPFSKGDKLGRMADWTTEGKDRDRGGRNQYNRTYRDQQVYGSNAAVTFNAPPAEDESTFSVVSNARDSTKSRYGRGAVFTRGRGARGGARGDTRGGRGGGPGGRQAGGRGGYGGYDRGGRGGNRGGAGRRFGWRDYDKPQRNRDASINIKGDWGLLEEIDYNRLGKLNLETDEGEDLEDYGFLYYYDRSYDKQPVKGTEKKLTALDRAAYNVTTSSDPIIQELADKGEARIFATDTILSMLMCSTRSIYPWDIVITRQGNKIYLDKRDNASLDMVTVNENAIEPPFDAADGGRDVINQPPALAEEATYINHNFVNQVVTESETAKVDMANANPFYNASEDSDPPASRAYKYRRFDLSTNDEEPVYLIVRTEVDAVQKNSINGEDQHMTIRALNEFDSKAPGSGGALDWRAKLVSQRGAVVATEMKNNSCKLARWTVQSILSKSDIMKIGFVSRVNPRSNDKHVILGVIGWKPRDFAAQMNLSLSNGWGIVRTIADMCLKHEGGDGKFVLLKDPNKSILRLYSVPAGSLDEDEEEEEEEEEGEENDE
;
A
#
# COMPACT_ATOMS: atom_id res chain seq x y z
N MET A 1 60.67 20.87 -21.07
CA MET A 1 60.46 19.62 -21.83
C MET A 1 59.18 18.96 -21.32
N PRO A 2 58.28 18.53 -22.21
CA PRO A 2 56.96 18.04 -21.87
C PRO A 2 57.01 16.56 -21.48
N HIS A 3 56.20 16.16 -20.50
CA HIS A 3 55.90 14.75 -20.27
C HIS A 3 54.43 14.50 -20.59
N THR A 4 54.26 13.75 -21.67
CA THR A 4 53.06 13.15 -22.24
C THR A 4 52.33 12.22 -21.26
N PRO A 5 50.99 12.29 -21.17
CA PRO A 5 50.18 11.22 -20.60
C PRO A 5 50.02 10.05 -21.60
N PRO A 6 49.86 8.80 -21.12
CA PRO A 6 49.87 7.60 -21.94
C PRO A 6 48.56 7.36 -22.72
N GLN A 7 48.71 6.79 -23.91
CA GLN A 7 47.64 6.49 -24.87
C GLN A 7 46.64 5.44 -24.39
N ILE A 8 45.39 5.75 -24.72
CA ILE A 8 44.17 4.94 -24.67
C ILE A 8 44.30 3.69 -25.57
N ARG A 9 43.95 2.51 -25.06
CA ARG A 9 43.56 1.34 -25.88
C ARG A 9 42.11 0.97 -25.59
N LEU A 10 41.21 1.41 -26.48
CA LEU A 10 39.81 0.99 -26.55
C LEU A 10 39.72 -0.30 -27.38
N ASN A 11 39.32 -1.40 -26.75
CA ASN A 11 38.99 -2.66 -27.44
C ASN A 11 37.52 -2.63 -27.87
N PHE A 12 37.25 -2.20 -29.11
CA PHE A 12 35.94 -2.38 -29.76
C PHE A 12 35.90 -3.73 -30.49
N LYS A 13 35.06 -4.66 -30.01
CA LYS A 13 34.68 -5.87 -30.74
C LYS A 13 33.47 -5.56 -31.62
N PHE A 14 33.69 -5.41 -32.93
CA PHE A 14 32.64 -5.41 -33.93
C PHE A 14 32.11 -6.84 -34.15
N LYS A 15 30.83 -7.07 -33.85
CA LYS A 15 30.08 -8.26 -34.32
C LYS A 15 29.34 -7.88 -35.60
N VAL A 16 29.81 -8.43 -36.71
CA VAL A 16 29.20 -8.36 -38.03
C VAL A 16 27.85 -9.10 -37.99
N TRP A 17 26.77 -8.41 -38.36
CA TRP A 17 25.46 -8.99 -38.59
C TRP A 17 25.35 -9.46 -40.05
N ASP A 18 25.17 -10.75 -40.21
CA ASP A 18 25.10 -11.48 -41.48
C ASP A 18 23.68 -11.34 -42.07
N LYS A 19 23.54 -10.58 -43.16
CA LYS A 19 22.30 -10.44 -43.94
C LYS A 19 22.11 -11.67 -44.82
N ARG A 20 21.25 -12.60 -44.41
CA ARG A 20 20.72 -13.65 -45.29
C ARG A 20 19.35 -13.29 -45.82
N ILE A 21 19.34 -12.84 -47.08
CA ILE A 21 18.19 -12.76 -47.97
C ILE A 21 17.83 -14.18 -48.37
N ALA A 22 16.63 -14.63 -48.01
CA ALA A 22 16.08 -15.92 -48.45
C ALA A 22 14.91 -15.66 -49.40
N GLU A 23 15.18 -15.83 -50.68
CA GLU A 23 14.23 -15.88 -51.79
C GLU A 23 13.21 -17.00 -51.56
N ARG A 24 11.91 -16.65 -51.49
CA ARG A 24 10.83 -17.65 -51.53
C ARG A 24 10.39 -17.85 -52.98
N LYS A 25 10.76 -19.01 -53.51
CA LYS A 25 10.22 -19.60 -54.73
C LYS A 25 8.74 -19.93 -54.54
N THR A 26 7.89 -19.30 -55.34
CA THR A 26 6.51 -19.70 -55.61
C THR A 26 6.52 -21.12 -56.22
N THR A 27 5.88 -22.07 -55.55
CA THR A 27 5.67 -23.42 -56.09
C THR A 27 4.17 -23.65 -56.26
N THR A 28 3.79 -23.75 -57.52
CA THR A 28 2.45 -24.00 -58.05
C THR A 28 1.86 -25.31 -57.54
N SER A 29 0.55 -25.30 -57.32
CA SER A 29 -0.31 -26.40 -56.93
C SER A 29 -0.25 -27.59 -57.90
N PHE A 30 -0.18 -28.78 -57.31
CA PHE A 30 -0.21 -30.10 -57.95
C PHE A 30 -1.66 -30.44 -58.35
N VAL A 31 -1.93 -30.61 -59.65
CA VAL A 31 -3.17 -31.20 -60.19
C VAL A 31 -2.96 -32.72 -60.33
N PRO A 32 -3.90 -33.59 -59.95
CA PRO A 32 -3.72 -35.03 -60.05
C PRO A 32 -3.78 -35.52 -61.50
N ARG A 33 -2.83 -36.39 -61.85
CA ARG A 33 -2.74 -37.18 -63.09
C ARG A 33 -3.95 -38.10 -63.21
N SER A 34 -4.69 -37.98 -64.32
CA SER A 34 -5.55 -39.05 -64.83
C SER A 34 -4.67 -40.16 -65.42
N SER A 35 -5.01 -41.40 -65.10
CA SER A 35 -4.43 -42.62 -65.63
C SER A 35 -4.84 -42.80 -67.09
N ASP A 36 -3.94 -42.48 -68.02
CA ASP A 36 -3.84 -43.21 -69.29
C ASP A 36 -2.43 -43.03 -69.88
N ASP A 37 -1.80 -44.18 -70.11
CA ASP A 37 -0.45 -44.38 -70.61
C ASP A 37 -0.40 -44.21 -72.14
N SER A 38 0.49 -43.34 -72.63
CA SER A 38 1.45 -43.62 -73.71
C SER A 38 2.21 -42.35 -74.08
N LEU A 39 3.54 -42.46 -74.23
CA LEU A 39 4.38 -41.36 -74.72
C LEU A 39 4.22 -41.26 -76.25
N PRO A 40 3.78 -40.11 -76.79
CA PRO A 40 3.74 -39.94 -78.23
C PRO A 40 5.16 -39.77 -78.78
N THR A 41 5.44 -40.48 -79.87
CA THR A 41 6.72 -40.51 -80.57
C THR A 41 7.08 -39.17 -81.18
N GLN A 42 8.37 -38.96 -81.46
CA GLN A 42 9.00 -37.70 -81.90
C GLN A 42 8.41 -37.06 -83.18
N GLU A 43 7.48 -37.73 -83.87
CA GLU A 43 6.73 -37.22 -85.03
C GLU A 43 5.40 -36.53 -84.67
N GLU A 44 4.82 -36.78 -83.49
CA GLU A 44 3.60 -36.07 -83.04
C GLU A 44 3.90 -34.66 -82.49
N LEU A 45 5.18 -34.38 -82.18
CA LEU A 45 5.65 -33.05 -81.75
C LEU A 45 5.69 -32.02 -82.89
N TYR A 46 5.41 -32.42 -84.14
CA TYR A 46 5.48 -31.52 -85.29
C TYR A 46 4.11 -31.15 -85.92
N ILE A 47 3.00 -31.76 -85.48
CA ILE A 47 1.65 -31.56 -86.08
C ILE A 47 0.59 -31.14 -85.04
N MET A 48 0.99 -30.29 -84.08
CA MET A 48 0.05 -29.47 -83.29
C MET A 48 0.45 -27.99 -83.29
N ALA A 49 1.26 -27.58 -84.26
CA ALA A 49 1.56 -26.18 -84.56
C ALA A 49 0.50 -25.57 -85.51
N GLY A 50 -0.78 -25.93 -85.33
CA GLY A 50 -1.92 -25.31 -85.97
C GLY A 50 -2.43 -24.18 -85.10
N SER A 51 -2.13 -22.95 -85.51
CA SER A 51 -2.51 -21.65 -84.92
C SER A 51 -3.34 -21.72 -83.62
N LEU A 52 -2.69 -21.52 -82.48
CA LEU A 52 -3.39 -21.02 -81.29
C LEU A 52 -4.08 -19.71 -81.69
N ASP A 53 -5.42 -19.72 -81.75
CA ASP A 53 -6.20 -18.51 -81.96
C ASP A 53 -6.17 -17.70 -80.66
N TYR A 54 -5.12 -16.90 -80.52
CA TYR A 54 -4.88 -16.07 -79.35
C TYR A 54 -6.06 -15.13 -79.06
N ALA A 55 -6.86 -14.74 -80.07
CA ALA A 55 -8.03 -13.90 -79.86
C ALA A 55 -9.15 -14.62 -79.08
N LYS A 56 -9.35 -15.92 -79.36
CA LYS A 56 -10.35 -16.74 -78.66
C LYS A 56 -9.95 -17.03 -77.22
N ILE A 57 -8.66 -17.23 -76.98
CA ILE A 57 -8.09 -17.42 -75.63
C ILE A 57 -8.17 -16.12 -74.83
N CYS A 58 -7.75 -15.00 -75.41
CA CYS A 58 -7.87 -13.68 -74.77
C CYS A 58 -9.33 -13.28 -74.52
N GLY A 59 -10.27 -13.66 -75.39
CA GLY A 59 -11.70 -13.42 -75.21
C GLY A 59 -12.37 -14.32 -74.16
N SER A 60 -11.73 -15.42 -73.76
CA SER A 60 -12.19 -16.27 -72.65
C SER A 60 -11.72 -15.79 -71.27
N CYS A 61 -10.81 -14.82 -71.24
CA CYS A 61 -10.42 -14.15 -70.00
C CYS A 61 -11.58 -13.25 -69.52
N PRO A 62 -11.90 -13.24 -68.22
CA PRO A 62 -12.92 -12.35 -67.67
C PRO A 62 -12.64 -10.90 -68.06
N SER A 63 -13.64 -10.19 -68.57
CA SER A 63 -13.50 -8.78 -68.91
C SER A 63 -13.40 -7.95 -67.63
N GLY A 64 -12.18 -7.59 -67.23
CA GLY A 64 -11.87 -6.72 -66.09
C GLY A 64 -10.40 -6.34 -66.07
N ASP A 65 -10.08 -5.18 -65.51
CA ASP A 65 -8.71 -4.64 -65.46
C ASP A 65 -7.94 -5.28 -64.28
N GLY A 66 -7.56 -6.55 -64.42
CA GLY A 66 -6.80 -7.28 -63.41
C GLY A 66 -6.60 -8.76 -63.68
N TRP A 67 -5.48 -9.32 -63.20
CA TRP A 67 -5.26 -10.76 -63.12
C TRP A 67 -5.67 -11.27 -61.73
N GLY A 68 -6.76 -12.06 -61.64
CA GLY A 68 -7.24 -12.66 -60.38
C GLY A 68 -8.74 -12.48 -60.14
N PRO A 69 -9.28 -12.95 -59.00
CA PRO A 69 -10.66 -12.69 -58.61
C PRO A 69 -10.90 -11.19 -58.44
N SER A 70 -12.09 -10.71 -58.81
CA SER A 70 -12.49 -9.31 -58.61
C SER A 70 -12.41 -8.93 -57.14
N ILE A 71 -11.91 -7.73 -56.83
CA ILE A 71 -11.83 -7.22 -55.45
C ILE A 71 -13.25 -7.15 -54.88
N THR A 72 -13.58 -8.06 -53.97
CA THR A 72 -14.86 -8.06 -53.25
C THR A 72 -14.76 -7.15 -52.03
N THR A 73 -15.76 -6.29 -51.83
CA THR A 73 -15.93 -5.50 -50.61
C THR A 73 -16.63 -6.27 -49.49
N GLU A 74 -17.14 -7.47 -49.77
CA GLU A 74 -17.80 -8.34 -48.80
C GLU A 74 -16.78 -8.97 -47.84
N THR A 75 -17.02 -8.80 -46.53
CA THR A 75 -16.22 -9.37 -45.45
C THR A 75 -16.75 -10.74 -44.97
N THR A 76 -17.80 -11.24 -45.64
CA THR A 76 -18.49 -12.48 -45.31
C THR A 76 -18.32 -13.51 -46.43
N LEU A 77 -18.12 -14.77 -46.07
CA LEU A 77 -18.19 -15.91 -46.97
C LEU A 77 -19.57 -16.56 -46.81
N ASP A 78 -20.40 -16.56 -47.86
CA ASP A 78 -21.78 -17.09 -47.83
C ASP A 78 -22.64 -16.55 -46.67
N GLY A 79 -22.50 -15.24 -46.36
CA GLY A 79 -23.25 -14.57 -45.30
C GLY A 79 -22.68 -14.73 -43.88
N VAL A 80 -21.57 -15.45 -43.69
CA VAL A 80 -20.90 -15.62 -42.40
C VAL A 80 -19.58 -14.84 -42.37
N PRO A 81 -19.28 -14.04 -41.33
CA PRO A 81 -17.98 -13.39 -41.19
C PRO A 81 -16.84 -14.41 -41.22
N TYR A 82 -15.85 -14.19 -42.07
CA TYR A 82 -14.74 -15.14 -42.19
C TYR A 82 -13.68 -14.88 -41.11
N ALA A 83 -13.38 -15.90 -40.30
CA ALA A 83 -12.23 -15.91 -39.42
C ALA A 83 -11.34 -17.13 -39.76
N PRO A 84 -10.04 -16.93 -40.08
CA PRO A 84 -9.12 -18.04 -40.33
C PRO A 84 -8.90 -18.86 -39.05
N PHE A 85 -8.89 -20.18 -39.19
CA PHE A 85 -8.61 -21.12 -38.11
C PHE A 85 -7.91 -22.38 -38.64
N SER A 86 -7.27 -23.13 -37.74
CA SER A 86 -6.63 -24.41 -38.07
C SER A 86 -7.41 -25.57 -37.44
N LYS A 87 -7.79 -26.57 -38.26
CA LYS A 87 -8.48 -27.79 -37.78
C LYS A 87 -7.58 -28.72 -36.95
N GLY A 88 -6.26 -28.49 -36.96
CA GLY A 88 -5.29 -29.27 -36.18
C GLY A 88 -5.09 -28.77 -34.75
N ASP A 89 -5.74 -27.67 -34.38
CA ASP A 89 -5.55 -27.04 -33.08
C ASP A 89 -6.27 -27.83 -31.98
N LYS A 90 -5.64 -27.93 -30.81
CA LYS A 90 -6.23 -28.67 -29.68
C LYS A 90 -7.45 -27.95 -29.14
N LEU A 91 -8.57 -28.65 -29.06
CA LEU A 91 -9.82 -28.17 -28.45
C LEU A 91 -9.84 -28.51 -26.95
N GLY A 92 -10.56 -27.71 -26.14
CA GLY A 92 -10.79 -27.99 -24.71
C GLY A 92 -10.23 -26.98 -23.71
N ARG A 93 -10.30 -25.67 -24.01
CA ARG A 93 -10.03 -24.62 -23.02
C ARG A 93 -11.29 -24.34 -22.21
N MET A 94 -11.19 -24.41 -20.90
CA MET A 94 -12.26 -24.02 -19.98
C MET A 94 -12.24 -22.50 -19.80
N ALA A 95 -13.42 -21.87 -19.84
CA ALA A 95 -13.58 -20.50 -19.37
C ALA A 95 -13.85 -20.54 -17.88
N ASP A 96 -13.00 -19.90 -17.08
CA ASP A 96 -13.14 -19.82 -15.64
C ASP A 96 -13.19 -18.35 -15.24
N TRP A 97 -14.35 -17.91 -14.76
CA TRP A 97 -14.61 -16.54 -14.33
C TRP A 97 -14.11 -16.26 -12.91
N THR A 98 -13.57 -17.26 -12.21
CA THR A 98 -13.02 -17.11 -10.84
C THR A 98 -11.50 -16.90 -10.82
N THR A 99 -10.81 -17.14 -11.92
CA THR A 99 -9.36 -16.91 -12.05
C THR A 99 -9.01 -15.44 -12.33
N GLU A 100 -8.38 -14.77 -11.38
CA GLU A 100 -7.81 -13.43 -11.60
C GLU A 100 -6.63 -13.48 -12.60
N GLY A 101 -6.58 -12.53 -13.54
CA GLY A 101 -5.56 -12.40 -14.59
C GLY A 101 -4.12 -12.07 -14.14
N LYS A 102 -3.73 -12.36 -12.89
CA LYS A 102 -2.42 -12.01 -12.30
C LYS A 102 -1.26 -12.94 -12.70
N ASP A 103 -1.48 -13.97 -13.51
CA ASP A 103 -0.43 -14.93 -13.90
C ASP A 103 0.45 -14.48 -15.08
N ARG A 104 0.35 -13.23 -15.54
CA ARG A 104 1.16 -12.76 -16.68
C ARG A 104 2.60 -12.39 -16.33
N ASP A 105 2.93 -12.03 -15.09
CA ASP A 105 4.23 -11.40 -14.77
C ASP A 105 5.10 -12.06 -13.68
N ARG A 106 4.73 -13.22 -13.12
CA ARG A 106 5.63 -13.97 -12.22
C ARG A 106 6.40 -15.07 -12.94
N GLY A 107 7.60 -14.71 -13.39
CA GLY A 107 8.64 -15.66 -13.77
C GLY A 107 9.00 -16.57 -12.60
N GLY A 108 8.36 -17.74 -12.51
CA GLY A 108 8.69 -18.68 -11.44
C GLY A 108 7.76 -19.85 -11.13
N ARG A 109 6.99 -20.42 -12.07
CA ARG A 109 6.51 -21.83 -12.01
C ARG A 109 5.83 -22.32 -13.30
N ASN A 110 6.56 -22.27 -14.41
CA ASN A 110 6.14 -22.82 -15.71
C ASN A 110 6.27 -24.35 -15.77
N GLN A 111 5.43 -25.13 -15.08
CA GLN A 111 5.46 -26.59 -15.21
C GLN A 111 4.11 -27.27 -15.51
N TYR A 112 2.95 -26.64 -15.31
CA TYR A 112 1.65 -27.27 -15.63
C TYR A 112 0.91 -26.71 -16.85
N ASN A 113 1.41 -25.65 -17.50
CA ASN A 113 0.75 -25.04 -18.66
C ASN A 113 1.65 -24.83 -19.88
N ARG A 114 2.66 -25.70 -20.09
CA ARG A 114 3.55 -25.65 -21.26
C ARG A 114 2.93 -26.17 -22.55
N THR A 115 1.78 -26.85 -22.49
CA THR A 115 1.23 -27.51 -23.69
C THR A 115 0.34 -26.61 -24.54
N TYR A 116 -0.10 -25.45 -24.02
CA TYR A 116 -1.07 -24.58 -24.69
C TYR A 116 -0.56 -23.16 -25.02
N ARG A 117 0.65 -22.78 -24.58
CA ARG A 117 1.12 -21.39 -24.72
C ARG A 117 2.07 -21.12 -25.89
N ASP A 118 2.69 -22.17 -26.48
CA ASP A 118 3.73 -22.00 -27.50
C ASP A 118 3.27 -22.27 -28.95
N GLN A 119 1.96 -22.43 -29.19
CA GLN A 119 1.42 -22.31 -30.55
C GLN A 119 0.68 -20.99 -30.65
N GLN A 120 1.28 -20.02 -31.36
CA GLN A 120 0.49 -18.97 -31.99
C GLN A 120 -0.58 -19.65 -32.85
N VAL A 121 -1.81 -19.67 -32.35
CA VAL A 121 -2.97 -20.23 -33.05
C VAL A 121 -3.13 -19.45 -34.34
N TYR A 122 -3.03 -20.14 -35.48
CA TYR A 122 -3.12 -19.50 -36.80
C TYR A 122 -4.49 -18.81 -36.92
N GLY A 123 -4.47 -17.49 -37.15
CA GLY A 123 -5.70 -16.69 -37.28
C GLY A 123 -6.24 -16.06 -35.99
N SER A 124 -5.54 -16.18 -34.86
CA SER A 124 -6.00 -15.63 -33.55
C SER A 124 -6.31 -14.13 -33.57
N ASN A 125 -5.64 -13.35 -34.43
CA ASN A 125 -5.85 -11.90 -34.53
C ASN A 125 -7.05 -11.51 -35.42
N ALA A 126 -7.56 -12.44 -36.23
CA ALA A 126 -8.68 -12.20 -37.15
C ALA A 126 -10.03 -12.67 -36.59
N ALA A 127 -10.04 -13.38 -35.47
CA ALA A 127 -11.26 -13.83 -34.78
C ALA A 127 -11.94 -12.73 -33.93
N VAL A 128 -11.44 -11.49 -33.96
CA VAL A 128 -11.97 -10.36 -33.18
C VAL A 128 -13.45 -10.10 -33.48
N THR A 129 -13.91 -10.38 -34.70
CA THR A 129 -15.32 -10.24 -35.11
C THR A 129 -16.29 -11.15 -34.34
N PHE A 130 -15.79 -12.23 -33.74
CA PHE A 130 -16.59 -13.18 -32.94
C PHE A 130 -16.35 -13.04 -31.43
N ASN A 131 -15.55 -12.07 -30.99
CA ASN A 131 -15.41 -11.79 -29.57
C ASN A 131 -16.70 -11.14 -29.06
N ALA A 132 -17.20 -11.62 -27.93
CA ALA A 132 -18.19 -10.88 -27.18
C ALA A 132 -17.62 -9.48 -26.84
N PRO A 133 -18.43 -8.40 -26.92
CA PRO A 133 -18.04 -7.12 -26.37
C PRO A 133 -17.54 -7.31 -24.93
N PRO A 134 -16.54 -6.54 -24.47
CA PRO A 134 -16.17 -6.56 -23.06
C PRO A 134 -17.43 -6.26 -22.26
N ALA A 135 -17.93 -7.23 -21.50
CA ALA A 135 -18.95 -6.96 -20.51
C ALA A 135 -18.32 -6.00 -19.50
N GLU A 136 -19.02 -4.92 -19.17
CA GLU A 136 -18.64 -4.09 -18.04
C GLU A 136 -18.60 -4.99 -16.78
N ASP A 137 -17.61 -4.77 -15.92
CA ASP A 137 -17.33 -5.66 -14.79
C ASP A 137 -18.48 -5.54 -13.76
N GLU A 138 -19.52 -6.38 -13.90
CA GLU A 138 -20.75 -6.37 -13.08
C GLU A 138 -20.51 -6.76 -11.60
N SER A 139 -19.24 -6.93 -11.19
CA SER A 139 -18.85 -7.22 -9.80
C SER A 139 -19.12 -6.06 -8.83
N THR A 140 -19.42 -4.85 -9.34
CA THR A 140 -19.88 -3.68 -8.57
C THR A 140 -21.34 -3.77 -8.12
N PHE A 141 -22.16 -4.68 -8.67
CA PHE A 141 -23.55 -4.82 -8.26
C PHE A 141 -23.67 -5.74 -7.05
N SER A 142 -24.24 -5.22 -5.95
CA SER A 142 -24.67 -6.03 -4.81
C SER A 142 -26.11 -6.53 -5.01
N VAL A 143 -26.37 -7.79 -4.64
CA VAL A 143 -27.74 -8.35 -4.70
C VAL A 143 -28.46 -8.00 -3.40
N VAL A 144 -29.51 -7.17 -3.49
CA VAL A 144 -30.37 -6.85 -2.34
C VAL A 144 -31.23 -8.06 -1.98
N SER A 145 -31.15 -8.53 -0.73
CA SER A 145 -31.96 -9.66 -0.26
C SER A 145 -33.39 -9.19 0.06
N ASN A 146 -34.41 -9.84 -0.53
CA ASN A 146 -35.82 -9.65 -0.16
C ASN A 146 -36.23 -10.45 1.08
N ALA A 147 -35.26 -11.04 1.80
CA ALA A 147 -35.51 -11.73 3.05
C ALA A 147 -35.45 -10.69 4.18
N ARG A 148 -36.56 -10.54 4.92
CA ARG A 148 -36.55 -9.80 6.21
C ARG A 148 -35.58 -10.52 7.14
N ASP A 149 -34.36 -10.03 7.25
CA ASP A 149 -33.43 -10.48 8.28
C ASP A 149 -34.03 -10.12 9.64
N SER A 150 -34.34 -11.17 10.41
CA SER A 150 -34.81 -11.03 11.77
C SER A 150 -33.74 -10.35 12.60
N THR A 151 -34.07 -9.18 13.15
CA THR A 151 -33.30 -8.41 14.11
C THR A 151 -32.74 -9.31 15.22
N LYS A 152 -31.49 -9.74 15.06
CA LYS A 152 -30.68 -10.25 16.16
C LYS A 152 -29.84 -9.09 16.68
N SER A 153 -30.44 -8.40 17.66
CA SER A 153 -29.80 -7.68 18.76
C SER A 153 -28.28 -7.87 18.83
N ARG A 154 -27.53 -6.89 18.30
CA ARG A 154 -26.18 -6.61 18.77
C ARG A 154 -26.32 -5.78 20.04
N TYR A 155 -26.04 -6.39 21.18
CA TYR A 155 -25.63 -5.65 22.37
C TYR A 155 -24.20 -6.05 22.69
N GLY A 156 -23.27 -5.17 22.36
CA GLY A 156 -22.13 -4.92 23.23
C GLY A 156 -22.61 -4.04 24.40
N ARG A 157 -22.08 -4.27 25.59
CA ARG A 157 -22.11 -3.26 26.64
C ARG A 157 -20.75 -3.20 27.30
N GLY A 158 -20.21 -1.99 27.31
CA GLY A 158 -19.18 -1.52 28.20
C GLY A 158 -19.61 -1.55 29.67
N ALA A 159 -18.63 -1.32 30.53
CA ALA A 159 -18.68 -1.55 31.96
C ALA A 159 -19.26 -0.36 32.74
N VAL A 160 -19.99 -0.65 33.83
CA VAL A 160 -20.10 0.26 34.99
C VAL A 160 -19.65 -0.50 36.23
N PHE A 161 -18.69 0.08 36.95
CA PHE A 161 -18.20 -0.40 38.24
C PHE A 161 -19.23 -0.17 39.35
N THR A 162 -19.51 -1.21 40.14
CA THR A 162 -19.96 -1.03 41.53
C THR A 162 -19.43 -2.17 42.40
N ARG A 163 -18.70 -1.80 43.47
CA ARG A 163 -18.22 -2.70 44.53
C ARG A 163 -19.40 -3.26 45.33
N GLY A 164 -19.41 -4.56 45.61
CA GLY A 164 -20.31 -5.16 46.59
C GLY A 164 -19.91 -6.59 46.96
N ARG A 165 -19.43 -6.79 48.19
CA ARG A 165 -19.16 -8.09 48.82
C ARG A 165 -20.46 -8.87 49.07
N GLY A 166 -20.41 -10.19 48.89
CA GLY A 166 -20.89 -11.13 49.92
C GLY A 166 -22.08 -12.04 49.57
N ALA A 167 -21.80 -13.34 49.75
CA ALA A 167 -22.65 -14.38 50.36
C ALA A 167 -23.43 -15.38 49.47
N ARG A 168 -23.04 -16.67 49.68
CA ARG A 168 -23.81 -17.93 49.77
C ARG A 168 -24.70 -18.31 48.57
N GLY A 169 -24.76 -19.55 48.09
CA GLY A 169 -24.34 -20.88 48.52
C GLY A 169 -24.86 -21.83 47.42
N GLY A 170 -24.14 -22.88 47.02
CA GLY A 170 -24.15 -24.15 47.74
C GLY A 170 -25.24 -25.08 47.20
N ALA A 171 -24.93 -25.88 46.17
CA ALA A 171 -25.60 -27.15 45.89
C ALA A 171 -24.67 -28.06 45.07
N ARG A 172 -23.94 -28.94 45.77
CA ARG A 172 -23.43 -30.19 45.22
C ARG A 172 -24.58 -31.19 45.15
N GLY A 173 -24.72 -31.88 44.03
CA GLY A 173 -25.57 -33.05 43.86
C GLY A 173 -24.91 -34.00 42.89
N ASP A 174 -24.12 -34.92 43.44
CA ASP A 174 -23.44 -36.01 42.75
C ASP A 174 -24.43 -37.17 42.47
N THR A 175 -24.00 -38.09 41.61
CA THR A 175 -24.41 -39.49 41.43
C THR A 175 -25.54 -39.89 40.44
N ARG A 176 -25.10 -40.59 39.37
CA ARG A 176 -25.33 -42.02 39.04
C ARG A 176 -26.24 -42.40 37.84
N GLY A 177 -25.65 -43.24 36.97
CA GLY A 177 -26.28 -44.26 36.11
C GLY A 177 -25.87 -44.13 34.62
N GLY A 178 -25.30 -45.08 33.89
CA GLY A 178 -25.00 -46.51 34.09
C GLY A 178 -25.42 -47.33 32.84
N ARG A 179 -24.47 -48.10 32.25
CA ARG A 179 -24.55 -49.24 31.27
C ARG A 179 -23.64 -49.03 30.05
N GLY A 180 -22.81 -49.96 29.57
CA GLY A 180 -22.47 -51.35 29.94
C GLY A 180 -21.27 -51.84 29.09
N GLY A 181 -20.36 -52.64 29.65
CA GLY A 181 -20.07 -54.01 29.20
C GLY A 181 -18.75 -54.11 28.40
N GLY A 182 -17.63 -54.56 28.96
CA GLY A 182 -17.21 -55.97 29.05
C GLY A 182 -15.65 -56.09 28.92
N PRO A 183 -15.01 -57.19 29.35
CA PRO A 183 -13.83 -57.10 30.22
C PRO A 183 -12.55 -57.86 29.77
N GLY A 184 -11.41 -57.51 30.39
CA GLY A 184 -10.20 -58.34 30.53
C GLY A 184 -8.97 -57.79 29.80
N GLY A 185 -7.75 -57.74 30.34
CA GLY A 185 -7.18 -58.11 31.64
C GLY A 185 -5.66 -57.83 31.58
N ARG A 186 -5.05 -57.48 32.73
CA ARG A 186 -3.72 -57.88 33.29
C ARG A 186 -2.55 -58.14 32.29
N GLN A 187 -1.28 -57.74 32.47
CA GLN A 187 -0.47 -57.36 33.63
C GLN A 187 1.01 -57.25 33.17
N ALA A 188 1.70 -56.22 33.68
CA ALA A 188 3.12 -56.11 34.11
C ALA A 188 4.35 -56.62 33.30
N GLY A 189 5.40 -55.78 33.43
CA GLY A 189 6.83 -56.16 33.51
C GLY A 189 7.65 -55.80 32.27
N GLY A 190 8.82 -55.15 32.31
CA GLY A 190 9.71 -54.72 33.39
C GLY A 190 11.16 -54.67 32.85
N ARG A 191 11.91 -53.64 33.29
CA ARG A 191 13.40 -53.52 33.35
C ARG A 191 14.26 -53.43 32.07
N GLY A 192 14.89 -52.26 31.91
CA GLY A 192 16.32 -52.04 32.22
C GLY A 192 17.36 -52.21 31.09
N GLY A 193 18.22 -51.21 30.88
CA GLY A 193 19.43 -51.34 30.05
C GLY A 193 20.17 -50.02 29.82
N TYR A 194 21.48 -50.01 30.08
CA TYR A 194 22.40 -48.89 30.31
C TYR A 194 23.27 -48.58 29.06
N GLY A 195 23.58 -47.29 28.83
CA GLY A 195 24.85 -46.73 28.27
C GLY A 195 25.38 -47.13 26.89
N GLY A 196 25.83 -46.15 26.09
CA GLY A 196 26.79 -46.37 25.00
C GLY A 196 26.83 -45.30 23.91
N TYR A 197 27.99 -44.64 23.77
CA TYR A 197 28.34 -43.62 22.78
C TYR A 197 28.70 -44.20 21.39
N ASP A 198 28.64 -43.30 20.39
CA ASP A 198 29.42 -43.20 19.14
C ASP A 198 28.95 -43.85 17.80
N ARG A 199 29.00 -42.96 16.79
CA ARG A 199 29.26 -43.14 15.34
C ARG A 199 28.22 -43.78 14.42
N GLY A 200 27.69 -42.92 13.55
CA GLY A 200 28.04 -42.99 12.13
C GLY A 200 27.06 -43.67 11.19
N GLY A 201 26.32 -42.85 10.42
CA GLY A 201 26.19 -43.04 8.98
C GLY A 201 25.12 -44.01 8.44
N ARG A 202 24.12 -43.39 7.80
CA ARG A 202 23.21 -43.87 6.74
C ARG A 202 22.05 -44.80 7.13
N GLY A 203 20.84 -44.26 6.99
CA GLY A 203 19.69 -45.05 6.55
C GLY A 203 18.32 -44.59 7.05
N GLY A 204 17.70 -43.63 6.36
CA GLY A 204 16.26 -43.71 6.04
C GLY A 204 15.23 -43.27 7.09
N ASN A 205 14.40 -42.32 6.62
CA ASN A 205 12.99 -42.08 6.97
C ASN A 205 12.61 -41.06 8.07
N ARG A 206 12.05 -39.96 7.55
CA ARG A 206 10.74 -39.36 7.89
C ARG A 206 10.68 -38.44 9.11
N GLY A 207 10.95 -37.17 8.81
CA GLY A 207 10.48 -36.02 9.59
C GLY A 207 10.68 -34.66 8.89
N GLY A 208 11.03 -34.66 7.60
CA GLY A 208 11.02 -33.45 6.79
C GLY A 208 9.57 -33.07 6.49
N ALA A 209 8.96 -32.30 7.38
CA ALA A 209 7.78 -31.50 7.07
C ALA A 209 8.20 -30.37 6.13
N GLY A 210 8.56 -30.76 4.89
CA GLY A 210 8.47 -29.87 3.75
C GLY A 210 7.05 -29.35 3.76
N ARG A 211 6.91 -28.03 3.96
CA ARG A 211 5.65 -27.32 3.80
C ARG A 211 5.12 -27.72 2.43
N ARG A 212 4.13 -28.62 2.41
CA ARG A 212 3.22 -28.76 1.28
C ARG A 212 2.62 -27.38 1.15
N PHE A 213 3.07 -26.62 0.15
CA PHE A 213 2.29 -25.53 -0.43
C PHE A 213 0.93 -26.14 -0.76
N GLY A 214 0.00 -25.95 0.16
CA GLY A 214 -1.30 -26.58 0.13
C GLY A 214 -2.22 -25.73 -0.73
N TRP A 215 -3.12 -26.39 -1.43
CA TRP A 215 -4.33 -25.82 -2.04
C TRP A 215 -5.08 -24.80 -1.16
N ARG A 216 -4.84 -24.76 0.16
CA ARG A 216 -5.37 -23.76 1.11
C ARG A 216 -4.77 -22.35 0.99
N ASP A 217 -3.61 -22.18 0.37
CA ASP A 217 -3.04 -20.84 0.15
C ASP A 217 -3.63 -20.15 -1.09
N TYR A 218 -4.26 -20.91 -2.01
CA TYR A 218 -4.98 -20.40 -3.18
C TYR A 218 -6.40 -19.92 -2.84
N ASP A 219 -6.94 -20.39 -1.72
CA ASP A 219 -8.30 -20.18 -1.25
C ASP A 219 -8.35 -19.11 -0.13
N LYS A 220 -7.33 -18.24 -0.06
CA LYS A 220 -7.41 -17.04 0.77
C LYS A 220 -8.30 -16.06 0.03
N PRO A 221 -9.49 -15.69 0.56
CA PRO A 221 -10.29 -14.63 -0.02
C PRO A 221 -9.40 -13.41 -0.22
N GLN A 222 -9.46 -12.80 -1.40
CA GLN A 222 -8.83 -11.50 -1.59
C GLN A 222 -9.44 -10.57 -0.53
N ARG A 223 -8.59 -10.04 0.35
CA ARG A 223 -9.02 -9.15 1.42
C ARG A 223 -9.53 -7.88 0.76
N ASN A 224 -10.83 -7.77 0.62
CA ASN A 224 -11.47 -6.56 0.11
C ASN A 224 -11.53 -5.58 1.27
N ARG A 225 -10.83 -4.47 1.13
CA ARG A 225 -10.96 -3.33 2.03
C ARG A 225 -11.99 -2.37 1.46
N ASP A 226 -12.66 -1.66 2.35
CA ASP A 226 -13.58 -0.59 2.01
C ASP A 226 -12.79 0.69 1.71
N ALA A 227 -13.35 1.59 0.91
CA ALA A 227 -12.73 2.88 0.63
C ALA A 227 -12.74 3.76 1.88
N SER A 228 -11.83 4.73 1.97
CA SER A 228 -11.83 5.67 3.10
C SER A 228 -12.95 6.71 3.00
N ILE A 229 -13.48 6.92 1.80
CA ILE A 229 -14.63 7.78 1.52
C ILE A 229 -15.49 7.13 0.44
N ASN A 230 -16.82 7.29 0.56
CA ASN A 230 -17.77 6.80 -0.42
C ASN A 230 -17.76 7.70 -1.66
N ILE A 231 -17.45 7.12 -2.82
CA ILE A 231 -17.39 7.88 -4.07
C ILE A 231 -18.82 8.05 -4.59
N LYS A 232 -19.32 9.30 -4.64
CA LYS A 232 -20.64 9.62 -5.16
C LYS A 232 -20.64 9.63 -6.71
N GLY A 233 -21.80 9.38 -7.31
CA GLY A 233 -21.94 9.20 -8.77
C GLY A 233 -21.78 10.49 -9.59
N ASP A 234 -21.83 11.64 -8.94
CA ASP A 234 -21.63 12.98 -9.50
C ASP A 234 -20.16 13.46 -9.43
N TRP A 235 -19.27 12.69 -8.80
CA TRP A 235 -17.85 13.01 -8.73
C TRP A 235 -17.17 12.79 -10.09
N GLY A 236 -16.49 13.84 -10.58
CA GLY A 236 -15.75 13.79 -11.83
C GLY A 236 -14.37 13.19 -11.64
N LEU A 237 -14.12 11.98 -12.15
CA LEU A 237 -12.77 11.40 -12.16
C LEU A 237 -11.86 12.22 -13.10
N LEU A 238 -10.81 12.83 -12.54
CA LEU A 238 -9.84 13.61 -13.31
C LEU A 238 -8.67 12.76 -13.78
N GLU A 239 -8.05 12.00 -12.87
CA GLU A 239 -6.85 11.24 -13.17
C GLU A 239 -6.76 9.98 -12.30
N GLU A 240 -6.28 8.88 -12.90
CA GLU A 240 -5.87 7.66 -12.19
C GLU A 240 -4.35 7.49 -12.31
N ILE A 241 -3.66 7.45 -11.18
CA ILE A 241 -2.20 7.47 -11.10
C ILE A 241 -1.72 6.20 -10.42
N ASP A 242 -0.96 5.37 -11.13
CA ASP A 242 -0.35 4.17 -10.55
C ASP A 242 0.92 4.49 -9.76
N TYR A 243 1.25 3.59 -8.82
CA TYR A 243 2.46 3.76 -8.02
C TYR A 243 3.75 3.72 -8.83
N ASN A 244 3.75 3.06 -10.00
CA ASN A 244 4.93 3.03 -10.86
C ASN A 244 5.19 4.39 -11.53
N ARG A 245 4.16 5.16 -11.87
CA ARG A 245 4.29 6.56 -12.31
C ARG A 245 4.79 7.42 -11.16
N LEU A 246 4.17 7.33 -9.98
CA LEU A 246 4.58 8.12 -8.81
C LEU A 246 6.03 7.86 -8.40
N GLY A 247 6.48 6.60 -8.40
CA GLY A 247 7.85 6.23 -8.02
C GLY A 247 8.94 6.71 -8.98
N LYS A 248 8.59 7.24 -10.15
CA LYS A 248 9.53 7.81 -11.13
C LYS A 248 9.65 9.33 -11.03
N LEU A 249 8.75 9.98 -10.29
CA LEU A 249 8.79 11.43 -10.09
C LEU A 249 10.03 11.81 -9.27
N ASN A 250 10.59 12.97 -9.57
CA ASN A 250 11.77 13.46 -8.89
C ASN A 250 11.82 14.99 -8.98
N LEU A 251 11.97 15.65 -7.84
CA LEU A 251 12.17 17.09 -7.71
C LEU A 251 13.13 17.33 -6.55
N GLU A 252 14.20 18.09 -6.78
CA GLU A 252 15.09 18.51 -5.71
C GLU A 252 14.62 19.85 -5.15
N THR A 253 14.70 19.97 -3.82
CA THR A 253 14.27 21.15 -3.06
C THR A 253 15.31 21.42 -1.97
N ASP A 254 15.40 22.66 -1.53
CA ASP A 254 16.27 23.08 -0.43
C ASP A 254 15.82 22.53 0.94
N GLU A 255 16.50 22.94 2.02
CA GLU A 255 16.17 22.50 3.38
C GLU A 255 14.94 23.20 3.99
N GLY A 256 14.32 24.12 3.25
CA GLY A 256 13.28 25.01 3.71
C GLY A 256 13.77 26.15 4.59
N GLU A 257 13.07 27.27 4.51
CA GLU A 257 13.28 28.47 5.32
C GLU A 257 12.27 28.51 6.47
N ASP A 258 12.75 28.84 7.68
CA ASP A 258 11.91 28.97 8.87
C ASP A 258 11.30 30.38 8.87
N LEU A 259 9.97 30.49 8.81
CA LEU A 259 9.28 31.79 8.80
C LEU A 259 8.92 32.24 10.21
N GLU A 260 8.18 31.40 10.93
CA GLU A 260 7.66 31.71 12.26
C GLU A 260 7.59 30.45 13.13
N ASP A 261 7.85 30.62 14.43
CA ASP A 261 7.87 29.55 15.43
C ASP A 261 6.90 29.86 16.58
N TYR A 262 6.08 28.87 16.97
CA TYR A 262 5.02 29.01 17.97
C TYR A 262 5.07 27.87 19.00
N GLY A 263 4.61 28.13 20.23
CA GLY A 263 4.48 27.12 21.28
C GLY A 263 5.69 27.05 22.21
N PHE A 264 5.93 25.88 22.81
CA PHE A 264 7.03 25.68 23.74
C PHE A 264 7.47 24.21 23.77
N LEU A 265 8.69 23.95 24.24
CA LEU A 265 9.25 22.62 24.35
C LEU A 265 9.76 22.35 25.77
N TYR A 266 9.46 21.17 26.30
CA TYR A 266 10.14 20.63 27.47
C TYR A 266 11.40 19.86 27.06
N TYR A 267 12.33 19.71 28.01
CA TYR A 267 13.55 18.94 27.79
C TYR A 267 13.29 17.44 27.86
N TYR A 268 13.83 16.69 26.90
CA TYR A 268 13.79 15.24 26.89
C TYR A 268 14.60 14.63 28.05
N ASP A 269 13.98 13.70 28.79
CA ASP A 269 14.64 12.96 29.86
C ASP A 269 15.54 11.85 29.31
N ARG A 270 16.86 12.12 29.34
CA ARG A 270 17.91 11.16 28.95
C ARG A 270 17.91 9.86 29.74
N SER A 271 17.22 9.77 30.87
CA SER A 271 17.10 8.52 31.60
C SER A 271 16.39 7.43 30.79
N TYR A 272 15.55 7.80 29.81
CA TYR A 272 14.87 6.85 28.90
C TYR A 272 15.79 6.26 27.83
N ASP A 273 16.95 6.88 27.54
CA ASP A 273 17.95 6.33 26.62
C ASP A 273 18.70 5.13 27.23
N LYS A 274 18.67 4.99 28.57
CA LYS A 274 19.29 3.87 29.26
C LYS A 274 18.42 2.65 29.11
N GLN A 275 19.01 1.55 28.65
CA GLN A 275 18.30 0.28 28.55
C GLN A 275 17.79 -0.14 29.94
N PRO A 276 16.47 -0.38 30.12
CA PRO A 276 15.94 -0.83 31.40
C PRO A 276 16.52 -2.21 31.76
N VAL A 277 16.80 -2.41 33.04
CA VAL A 277 17.10 -3.74 33.58
C VAL A 277 15.82 -4.57 33.50
N LYS A 278 15.96 -5.87 33.22
CA LYS A 278 14.82 -6.78 33.11
C LYS A 278 13.99 -6.73 34.41
N GLY A 279 12.68 -6.45 34.28
CA GLY A 279 11.77 -6.31 35.41
C GLY A 279 11.73 -4.91 36.05
N THR A 280 12.53 -3.96 35.55
CA THR A 280 12.48 -2.54 35.95
C THR A 280 12.08 -1.65 34.77
N GLU A 281 11.35 -2.20 33.80
CA GLU A 281 10.81 -1.43 32.68
C GLU A 281 9.84 -0.36 33.20
N LYS A 282 9.93 0.87 32.67
CA LYS A 282 9.01 1.95 33.03
C LYS A 282 7.64 1.64 32.43
N LYS A 283 6.57 1.77 33.23
CA LYS A 283 5.19 1.64 32.75
C LYS A 283 4.80 2.89 31.97
N LEU A 284 4.03 2.70 30.90
CA LEU A 284 3.39 3.83 30.22
C LEU A 284 2.26 4.36 31.13
N THR A 285 2.21 5.66 31.34
CA THR A 285 1.20 6.34 32.17
C THR A 285 0.34 7.23 31.29
N ALA A 286 -0.97 7.21 31.52
CA ALA A 286 -1.87 8.18 30.94
C ALA A 286 -1.52 9.58 31.46
N LEU A 287 -1.32 10.54 30.56
CA LEU A 287 -1.06 11.93 30.89
C LEU A 287 -2.04 12.81 30.10
N ASP A 288 -2.90 13.51 30.83
CA ASP A 288 -3.94 14.35 30.23
C ASP A 288 -3.31 15.67 29.78
N ARG A 289 -3.03 15.79 28.48
CA ARG A 289 -2.46 16.99 27.86
C ARG A 289 -3.25 17.35 26.62
N ALA A 290 -3.60 18.63 26.48
CA ALA A 290 -4.29 19.11 25.30
C ALA A 290 -3.37 18.96 24.07
N ALA A 291 -3.85 18.22 23.08
CA ALA A 291 -3.18 17.99 21.81
C ALA A 291 -4.11 18.39 20.66
N TYR A 292 -3.63 19.31 19.82
CA TYR A 292 -4.41 19.88 18.74
C TYR A 292 -4.15 19.14 17.44
N ASN A 293 -5.20 18.96 16.67
CA ASN A 293 -5.18 18.22 15.42
C ASN A 293 -5.77 19.02 14.25
N VAL A 294 -5.54 20.34 14.27
CA VAL A 294 -6.13 21.32 13.36
C VAL A 294 -5.66 21.08 11.92
N THR A 295 -6.60 21.02 10.97
CA THR A 295 -6.33 20.91 9.53
C THR A 295 -5.72 22.21 8.95
N THR A 296 -5.38 22.22 7.67
CA THR A 296 -4.64 23.34 7.04
C THR A 296 -5.50 24.60 6.94
N SER A 297 -6.74 24.48 6.47
CA SER A 297 -7.64 25.61 6.25
C SER A 297 -8.14 26.25 7.55
N SER A 298 -8.22 25.49 8.64
CA SER A 298 -8.65 25.98 9.96
C SER A 298 -7.50 26.61 10.77
N ASP A 299 -6.28 26.63 10.24
CA ASP A 299 -5.12 27.19 10.90
C ASP A 299 -5.01 28.71 10.66
N PRO A 300 -5.10 29.55 11.71
CA PRO A 300 -5.11 31.00 11.55
C PRO A 300 -3.78 31.55 11.00
N ILE A 301 -2.66 30.91 11.29
CA ILE A 301 -1.33 31.37 10.85
C ILE A 301 -1.13 31.03 9.37
N ILE A 302 -1.60 29.86 8.94
CA ILE A 302 -1.60 29.52 7.51
C ILE A 302 -2.46 30.50 6.72
N GLN A 303 -3.63 30.88 7.23
CA GLN A 303 -4.47 31.89 6.57
C GLN A 303 -3.78 33.24 6.47
N GLU A 304 -3.11 33.69 7.53
CA GLU A 304 -2.34 34.94 7.51
C GLU A 304 -1.21 34.90 6.47
N LEU A 305 -0.44 33.80 6.42
CA LEU A 305 0.64 33.61 5.45
C LEU A 305 0.11 33.51 4.01
N ALA A 306 -1.08 32.93 3.84
CA ALA A 306 -1.75 32.90 2.56
C ALA A 306 -2.17 34.31 2.12
N ASP A 307 -2.75 35.11 3.01
CA ASP A 307 -3.16 36.49 2.71
C ASP A 307 -1.98 37.40 2.36
N LYS A 308 -0.82 37.18 2.99
CA LYS A 308 0.45 37.83 2.62
C LYS A 308 0.98 37.39 1.25
N GLY A 309 0.48 36.30 0.68
CA GLY A 309 0.89 35.78 -0.62
C GLY A 309 2.26 35.09 -0.61
N GLU A 310 2.67 34.53 0.54
CA GLU A 310 3.99 33.91 0.72
C GLU A 310 4.15 32.57 -0.03
N ALA A 311 3.05 31.91 -0.38
CA ALA A 311 3.05 30.63 -1.08
C ALA A 311 1.80 30.39 -1.93
N ARG A 312 1.87 29.36 -2.79
CA ARG A 312 0.74 28.84 -3.56
C ARG A 312 0.16 27.57 -2.96
N ILE A 313 0.96 26.79 -2.24
CA ILE A 313 0.51 25.51 -1.66
C ILE A 313 0.65 25.62 -0.15
N PHE A 314 -0.37 25.16 0.57
CA PHE A 314 -0.42 25.15 2.02
C PHE A 314 -0.78 23.76 2.52
N ALA A 315 -0.07 23.27 3.53
CA ALA A 315 -0.31 21.96 4.13
C ALA A 315 0.16 21.88 5.58
N THR A 316 -0.29 20.85 6.30
CA THR A 316 0.35 20.38 7.53
C THR A 316 1.33 19.24 7.22
N ASP A 317 2.31 19.01 8.08
CA ASP A 317 3.29 17.92 7.95
C ASP A 317 2.63 16.52 7.91
N THR A 318 1.51 16.33 8.59
CA THR A 318 0.75 15.08 8.63
C THR A 318 0.15 14.75 7.27
N ILE A 319 -0.44 15.75 6.60
CA ILE A 319 -1.02 15.62 5.26
C ILE A 319 0.10 15.48 4.22
N LEU A 320 1.11 16.35 4.29
CA LEU A 320 2.22 16.35 3.34
C LEU A 320 3.04 15.05 3.39
N SER A 321 3.34 14.55 4.59
CA SER A 321 4.09 13.30 4.76
C SER A 321 3.38 12.10 4.16
N MET A 322 2.04 12.08 4.18
CA MET A 322 1.23 11.04 3.55
C MET A 322 1.29 11.12 2.04
N LEU A 323 1.18 12.32 1.49
CA LEU A 323 1.30 12.53 0.04
C LEU A 323 2.69 12.12 -0.47
N MET A 324 3.76 12.55 0.22
CA MET A 324 5.15 12.21 -0.10
C MET A 324 5.44 10.71 0.02
N CYS A 325 4.81 10.02 0.98
CA CYS A 325 5.01 8.59 1.24
C CYS A 325 3.92 7.70 0.64
N SER A 326 3.07 8.24 -0.23
CA SER A 326 1.89 7.57 -0.78
C SER A 326 2.21 6.21 -1.40
N THR A 327 3.33 6.06 -2.09
CA THR A 327 3.77 4.80 -2.73
C THR A 327 4.02 3.64 -1.77
N ARG A 328 4.08 3.89 -0.46
CA ARG A 328 4.23 2.86 0.59
C ARG A 328 2.92 2.50 1.27
N SER A 329 1.86 3.27 1.05
CA SER A 329 0.56 3.02 1.67
C SER A 329 -0.13 1.81 1.03
N ILE A 330 -0.80 1.03 1.88
CA ILE A 330 -1.60 -0.13 1.52
C ILE A 330 -3.05 0.12 1.94
N TYR A 331 -3.25 0.69 3.14
CA TYR A 331 -4.57 1.09 3.59
C TYR A 331 -5.08 2.31 2.82
N PRO A 332 -6.40 2.41 2.62
CA PRO A 332 -7.02 3.55 1.97
C PRO A 332 -6.92 4.80 2.84
N TRP A 333 -6.81 5.95 2.18
CA TRP A 333 -6.81 7.28 2.79
C TRP A 333 -7.25 8.28 1.73
N ASP A 334 -7.76 9.42 2.17
CA ASP A 334 -8.17 10.54 1.33
C ASP A 334 -7.58 11.85 1.84
N ILE A 335 -7.37 12.79 0.91
CA ILE A 335 -6.95 14.17 1.16
C ILE A 335 -7.90 15.06 0.36
N VAL A 336 -8.50 16.03 1.05
CA VAL A 336 -9.32 17.07 0.44
C VAL A 336 -8.40 18.18 -0.03
N ILE A 337 -8.56 18.62 -1.26
CA ILE A 337 -7.75 19.66 -1.88
C ILE A 337 -8.67 20.79 -2.28
N THR A 338 -8.50 21.95 -1.66
CA THR A 338 -9.30 23.15 -1.98
C THR A 338 -8.46 24.11 -2.80
N ARG A 339 -8.91 24.44 -4.01
CA ARG A 339 -8.31 25.48 -4.84
C ARG A 339 -9.10 26.77 -4.72
N GLN A 340 -8.41 27.86 -4.36
CA GLN A 340 -8.95 29.22 -4.31
C GLN A 340 -8.02 30.16 -5.07
N GLY A 341 -8.45 30.61 -6.24
CA GLY A 341 -7.63 31.30 -7.23
C GLY A 341 -6.39 30.51 -7.63
N ASN A 342 -5.23 31.02 -7.22
CA ASN A 342 -3.91 30.43 -7.47
C ASN A 342 -3.31 29.75 -6.23
N LYS A 343 -4.13 29.52 -5.20
CA LYS A 343 -3.75 28.87 -3.94
C LYS A 343 -4.38 27.49 -3.83
N ILE A 344 -3.64 26.55 -3.26
CA ILE A 344 -4.08 25.20 -2.92
C ILE A 344 -3.91 24.99 -1.43
N TYR A 345 -4.98 24.52 -0.79
CA TYR A 345 -4.98 24.04 0.59
C TYR A 345 -5.16 22.52 0.57
N LEU A 346 -4.23 21.81 1.19
CA LEU A 346 -4.33 20.37 1.40
C LEU A 346 -4.89 20.12 2.79
N ASP A 347 -6.12 19.65 2.86
CA ASP A 347 -6.87 19.37 4.08
C ASP A 347 -7.11 17.87 4.26
N LYS A 348 -7.35 17.48 5.50
CA LYS A 348 -7.94 16.20 5.86
C LYS A 348 -9.35 16.46 6.39
N ARG A 349 -10.21 15.46 6.31
CA ARG A 349 -11.51 15.46 6.99
C ARG A 349 -11.33 15.36 8.50
N ASP A 350 -12.36 15.74 9.23
CA ASP A 350 -12.46 15.42 10.63
C ASP A 350 -12.57 13.90 10.80
N ASN A 351 -12.01 13.37 11.89
CA ASN A 351 -11.90 11.93 12.14
C ASN A 351 -11.23 11.09 11.03
N ALA A 352 -10.46 11.72 10.13
CA ALA A 352 -9.79 11.02 9.05
C ALA A 352 -8.85 9.91 9.57
N SER A 353 -8.81 8.79 8.84
CA SER A 353 -7.89 7.66 9.13
C SER A 353 -6.40 8.07 9.15
N LEU A 354 -6.09 9.24 8.59
CA LEU A 354 -4.78 9.87 8.57
C LEU A 354 -4.19 10.12 9.96
N ASP A 355 -5.06 10.39 10.93
CA ASP A 355 -4.70 10.76 12.30
C ASP A 355 -4.43 9.55 13.19
N MET A 356 -4.92 8.40 12.74
CA MET A 356 -4.69 7.13 13.41
C MET A 356 -3.36 6.52 13.00
N VAL A 357 -2.67 5.89 13.97
CA VAL A 357 -1.37 5.27 13.75
C VAL A 357 -1.55 3.82 13.29
N THR A 358 -1.30 3.54 12.01
CA THR A 358 -1.45 2.17 11.47
C THR A 358 -0.48 1.18 12.11
N VAL A 359 -0.91 -0.08 12.26
CA VAL A 359 -0.10 -1.17 12.86
C VAL A 359 0.03 -2.32 11.89
N ASN A 360 1.27 -2.68 11.56
CA ASN A 360 1.64 -3.80 10.68
C ASN A 360 0.98 -3.76 9.30
N GLU A 361 0.67 -2.57 8.80
CA GLU A 361 0.05 -2.33 7.50
C GLU A 361 0.82 -3.00 6.34
N ASN A 362 2.15 -2.92 6.37
CA ASN A 362 3.04 -3.44 5.34
C ASN A 362 3.56 -4.86 5.62
N ALA A 363 3.04 -5.53 6.65
CA ALA A 363 3.37 -6.92 6.91
C ALA A 363 2.93 -7.82 5.75
N ILE A 364 3.64 -8.93 5.53
CA ILE A 364 3.25 -9.93 4.51
C ILE A 364 1.83 -10.44 4.77
N GLU A 365 1.51 -10.63 6.04
CA GLU A 365 0.15 -10.93 6.51
C GLU A 365 -0.22 -9.83 7.52
N PRO A 366 -0.94 -8.79 7.10
CA PRO A 366 -1.39 -7.74 8.01
C PRO A 366 -2.47 -8.27 8.96
N PRO A 367 -2.78 -7.56 10.07
CA PRO A 367 -3.86 -7.91 10.97
C PRO A 367 -5.18 -8.20 10.25
N PHE A 368 -5.96 -9.13 10.79
CA PHE A 368 -7.23 -9.56 10.20
C PHE A 368 -8.35 -8.64 10.65
N ASP A 369 -9.21 -8.25 9.71
CA ASP A 369 -10.46 -7.62 10.06
C ASP A 369 -11.45 -8.64 10.66
N ALA A 370 -12.51 -8.16 11.31
CA ALA A 370 -13.63 -8.98 11.76
C ALA A 370 -14.24 -9.75 10.58
N ALA A 371 -14.39 -9.08 9.43
CA ALA A 371 -14.89 -9.66 8.18
C ALA A 371 -14.00 -10.79 7.65
N ASP A 372 -12.69 -10.72 7.88
CA ASP A 372 -11.70 -11.72 7.46
C ASP A 372 -11.58 -12.90 8.45
N GLY A 373 -12.51 -13.03 9.39
CA GLY A 373 -12.52 -14.10 10.39
C GLY A 373 -11.63 -13.84 11.62
N GLY A 374 -11.25 -12.59 11.86
CA GLY A 374 -10.55 -12.15 13.07
C GLY A 374 -11.40 -12.39 14.33
N ARG A 375 -10.98 -13.34 15.17
CA ARG A 375 -11.68 -13.65 16.44
C ARG A 375 -11.21 -12.81 17.63
N ASP A 376 -9.99 -12.27 17.55
CA ASP A 376 -9.41 -11.42 18.59
C ASP A 376 -9.70 -9.95 18.26
N VAL A 377 -10.80 -9.42 18.81
CA VAL A 377 -11.26 -8.04 18.58
C VAL A 377 -10.17 -7.01 18.88
N ILE A 378 -9.40 -7.22 19.94
CA ILE A 378 -8.29 -6.33 20.37
C ILE A 378 -7.10 -6.27 19.39
N ASN A 379 -7.06 -7.16 18.40
CA ASN A 379 -5.98 -7.27 17.42
C ASN A 379 -6.48 -6.98 15.99
N GLN A 380 -7.69 -6.41 15.85
CA GLN A 380 -8.21 -5.92 14.58
C GLN A 380 -7.57 -4.55 14.24
N PRO A 381 -7.47 -4.18 12.94
CA PRO A 381 -6.80 -2.96 12.53
C PRO A 381 -7.29 -1.68 13.23
N PRO A 382 -8.61 -1.42 13.39
CA PRO A 382 -9.09 -0.21 14.07
C PRO A 382 -8.66 -0.15 15.54
N ALA A 383 -8.92 -1.22 16.31
CA ALA A 383 -8.53 -1.31 17.71
C ALA A 383 -7.02 -1.20 17.94
N LEU A 384 -6.20 -1.74 17.03
CA LEU A 384 -4.75 -1.59 17.07
C LEU A 384 -4.30 -0.16 16.74
N ALA A 385 -5.01 0.52 15.84
CA ALA A 385 -4.71 1.89 15.45
C ALA A 385 -5.03 2.87 16.60
N GLU A 386 -6.19 2.74 17.23
CA GLU A 386 -6.57 3.47 18.45
C GLU A 386 -5.55 3.26 19.57
N GLU A 387 -5.18 2.01 19.85
CA GLU A 387 -4.18 1.69 20.87
C GLU A 387 -2.82 2.33 20.53
N ALA A 388 -2.39 2.28 19.25
CA ALA A 388 -1.13 2.86 18.82
C ALA A 388 -1.13 4.40 18.91
N THR A 389 -2.24 5.05 18.59
CA THR A 389 -2.43 6.49 18.74
C THR A 389 -2.39 6.90 20.21
N TYR A 390 -3.12 6.17 21.08
CA TYR A 390 -3.09 6.36 22.52
C TYR A 390 -1.67 6.20 23.10
N ILE A 391 -0.93 5.18 22.65
CA ILE A 391 0.47 4.97 23.06
C ILE A 391 1.34 6.16 22.64
N ASN A 392 1.19 6.66 21.40
CA ASN A 392 1.99 7.79 20.90
C ASN A 392 1.72 9.06 21.70
N HIS A 393 0.45 9.41 21.92
CA HIS A 393 0.06 10.57 22.70
C HIS A 393 0.70 10.56 24.10
N ASN A 394 0.57 9.46 24.83
CA ASN A 394 1.10 9.35 26.19
C ASN A 394 2.63 9.25 26.23
N PHE A 395 3.24 8.52 25.29
CA PHE A 395 4.68 8.32 25.29
C PHE A 395 5.44 9.62 25.12
N VAL A 396 5.01 10.49 24.19
CA VAL A 396 5.65 11.79 23.92
C VAL A 396 5.64 12.66 25.18
N ASN A 397 4.50 12.75 25.85
CA ASN A 397 4.35 13.53 27.09
C ASN A 397 5.14 12.92 28.27
N GLN A 398 5.29 11.60 28.33
CA GLN A 398 5.94 10.92 29.45
C GLN A 398 7.48 10.99 29.42
N VAL A 399 8.09 11.16 28.24
CA VAL A 399 9.55 11.16 28.10
C VAL A 399 10.19 12.55 28.23
N VAL A 400 9.39 13.57 28.49
CA VAL A 400 9.87 14.93 28.75
C VAL A 400 9.86 15.24 30.25
N THR A 401 10.69 16.19 30.66
CA THR A 401 10.70 16.73 32.03
C THR A 401 9.93 18.04 32.06
N GLU A 402 8.71 18.00 32.58
CA GLU A 402 7.88 19.19 32.74
C GLU A 402 8.45 20.11 33.81
N SER A 403 8.88 21.29 33.39
CA SER A 403 9.46 22.29 34.27
C SER A 403 9.22 23.68 33.72
N GLU A 404 8.29 24.42 34.33
CA GLU A 404 7.93 25.78 33.89
C GLU A 404 9.11 26.76 33.87
N THR A 405 10.11 26.54 34.72
CA THR A 405 11.31 27.39 34.78
C THR A 405 12.39 27.00 33.78
N ALA A 406 12.30 25.80 33.21
CA ALA A 406 13.31 25.26 32.31
C ALA A 406 12.76 24.96 30.92
N LYS A 407 11.49 25.21 30.63
CA LYS A 407 10.94 25.05 29.28
C LYS A 407 11.60 26.04 28.32
N VAL A 408 11.58 25.69 27.04
CA VAL A 408 12.05 26.55 25.95
C VAL A 408 10.83 27.10 25.23
N ASP A 409 10.53 28.37 25.47
CA ASP A 409 9.46 29.08 24.76
C ASP A 409 9.93 29.46 23.34
N MET A 410 9.03 29.32 22.37
CA MET A 410 9.26 29.79 20.99
C MET A 410 9.01 31.31 20.90
N ALA A 411 9.20 31.89 19.72
CA ALA A 411 9.00 33.32 19.49
C ALA A 411 7.55 33.76 19.79
N ASN A 412 6.58 32.90 19.47
CA ASN A 412 5.16 33.14 19.67
C ASN A 412 4.52 32.07 20.58
N ALA A 413 3.39 32.40 21.22
CA ALA A 413 2.61 31.46 22.02
C ALA A 413 1.96 30.38 21.14
N ASN A 414 1.42 29.30 21.73
CA ASN A 414 0.69 28.30 20.95
C ASN A 414 -0.58 28.92 20.33
N PRO A 415 -0.80 28.84 19.00
CA PRO A 415 -1.91 29.51 18.32
C PRO A 415 -3.26 28.83 18.56
N PHE A 416 -3.27 27.60 19.10
CA PHE A 416 -4.48 26.79 19.28
C PHE A 416 -4.91 26.66 20.74
N TYR A 417 -4.04 26.99 21.69
CA TYR A 417 -4.34 26.82 23.12
C TYR A 417 -4.95 28.09 23.70
N ASN A 418 -6.08 27.93 24.39
CA ASN A 418 -6.75 28.98 25.12
C ASN A 418 -6.99 28.55 26.58
N ALA A 419 -6.22 29.12 27.51
CA ALA A 419 -6.32 28.80 28.94
C ALA A 419 -7.70 29.09 29.58
N SER A 420 -8.59 29.79 28.90
CA SER A 420 -9.97 30.03 29.36
C SER A 420 -10.99 29.00 28.87
N GLU A 421 -10.67 28.28 27.80
CA GLU A 421 -11.56 27.28 27.16
C GLU A 421 -11.05 25.85 27.40
N ASP A 422 -9.72 25.65 27.43
CA ASP A 422 -9.10 24.35 27.62
C ASP A 422 -8.95 23.99 29.10
N SER A 423 -9.41 22.78 29.47
CA SER A 423 -9.25 22.24 30.83
C SER A 423 -7.87 21.65 31.09
N ASP A 424 -7.25 21.07 30.07
CA ASP A 424 -5.99 20.36 30.18
C ASP A 424 -4.81 21.25 29.77
N PRO A 425 -3.67 21.15 30.46
CA PRO A 425 -2.49 21.90 30.08
C PRO A 425 -1.99 21.45 28.69
N PRO A 426 -1.40 22.36 27.90
CA PRO A 426 -0.94 22.04 26.56
C PRO A 426 0.22 21.03 26.60
N ALA A 427 0.23 20.09 25.65
CA ALA A 427 1.37 19.20 25.45
C ALA A 427 2.64 19.99 25.04
N SER A 428 3.83 19.43 25.33
CA SER A 428 5.10 19.95 24.81
C SER A 428 5.10 19.86 23.29
N ARG A 429 4.92 20.98 22.61
CA ARG A 429 4.90 21.05 21.15
C ARG A 429 5.27 22.45 20.69
N ALA A 430 6.16 22.50 19.70
CA ALA A 430 6.43 23.69 18.93
C ALA A 430 5.96 23.50 17.48
N TYR A 431 5.29 24.51 16.94
CA TYR A 431 4.87 24.57 15.55
C TYR A 431 5.81 25.51 14.80
N LYS A 432 6.40 25.02 13.71
CA LYS A 432 7.24 25.82 12.81
C LYS A 432 6.59 25.91 11.45
N TYR A 433 6.39 27.13 10.97
CA TYR A 433 5.90 27.39 9.63
C TYR A 433 7.09 27.56 8.69
N ARG A 434 7.25 26.61 7.78
CA ARG A 434 8.44 26.54 6.92
C ARG A 434 8.06 26.67 5.46
N ARG A 435 8.83 27.45 4.71
CA ARG A 435 8.66 27.66 3.27
C ARG A 435 9.66 26.82 2.48
N PHE A 436 9.18 26.14 1.45
CA PHE A 436 9.98 25.33 0.53
C PHE A 436 9.79 25.81 -0.90
N ASP A 437 10.88 25.85 -1.66
CA ASP A 437 10.86 26.18 -3.08
C ASP A 437 10.65 24.93 -3.95
N LEU A 438 9.49 24.87 -4.61
CA LEU A 438 9.14 23.79 -5.55
C LEU A 438 9.19 24.27 -7.01
N SER A 439 9.83 25.40 -7.29
CA SER A 439 9.90 26.00 -8.62
C SER A 439 10.68 25.12 -9.60
N THR A 440 10.11 24.89 -10.77
CA THR A 440 10.75 24.15 -11.86
C THR A 440 11.40 25.06 -12.91
N ASN A 441 11.01 26.33 -12.91
CA ASN A 441 11.49 27.39 -13.79
C ASN A 441 11.40 28.74 -13.06
N ASP A 442 12.15 29.73 -13.53
CA ASP A 442 12.23 31.06 -12.90
C ASP A 442 11.02 31.96 -13.19
N GLU A 443 10.18 31.58 -14.16
CA GLU A 443 9.06 32.40 -14.63
C GLU A 443 7.82 32.31 -13.72
N GLU A 444 7.59 31.15 -13.08
CA GLU A 444 6.47 30.92 -12.19
C GLU A 444 6.92 30.26 -10.88
N PRO A 445 7.37 31.06 -9.89
CA PRO A 445 7.79 30.51 -8.62
C PRO A 445 6.60 29.85 -7.91
N VAL A 446 6.83 28.64 -7.40
CA VAL A 446 5.86 27.86 -6.64
C VAL A 446 6.45 27.53 -5.29
N TYR A 447 6.04 28.30 -4.29
CA TYR A 447 6.37 28.03 -2.90
C TYR A 447 5.29 27.20 -2.22
N LEU A 448 5.73 26.34 -1.32
CA LEU A 448 4.90 25.56 -0.39
C LEU A 448 5.18 26.04 1.03
N ILE A 449 4.14 26.28 1.80
CA ILE A 449 4.23 26.48 3.24
C ILE A 449 3.68 25.26 3.97
N VAL A 450 4.44 24.80 4.96
CA VAL A 450 4.12 23.63 5.77
C VAL A 450 4.16 24.02 7.24
N ARG A 451 3.07 23.74 7.98
CA ARG A 451 3.14 23.68 9.44
C ARG A 451 3.77 22.36 9.87
N THR A 452 4.88 22.44 10.57
CA THR A 452 5.65 21.29 11.03
C THR A 452 5.75 21.26 12.54
N GLU A 453 5.89 20.07 13.12
CA GLU A 453 5.88 19.88 14.57
C GLU A 453 7.22 19.39 15.13
N VAL A 454 7.56 19.90 16.32
CA VAL A 454 8.69 19.44 17.15
C VAL A 454 8.14 19.10 18.54
N ASP A 455 8.58 17.97 19.09
CA ASP A 455 8.01 17.42 20.33
C ASP A 455 8.83 17.79 21.58
N ALA A 456 10.16 17.85 21.46
CA ALA A 456 11.03 18.15 22.60
C ALA A 456 12.38 18.77 22.19
N VAL A 457 13.14 19.19 23.20
CA VAL A 457 14.51 19.69 23.05
C VAL A 457 15.48 18.91 23.93
N GLN A 458 16.75 18.82 23.53
CA GLN A 458 17.81 18.25 24.35
C GLN A 458 19.13 19.01 24.16
N LYS A 459 19.83 19.28 25.27
CA LYS A 459 21.19 19.81 25.23
C LYS A 459 22.15 18.81 24.59
N ASN A 460 22.81 19.17 23.51
CA ASN A 460 23.89 18.40 22.92
C ASN A 460 25.02 18.22 23.94
N SER A 461 25.47 16.98 24.14
CA SER A 461 26.49 16.63 25.13
C SER A 461 27.87 17.22 24.83
N ILE A 462 28.12 17.65 23.59
CA ILE A 462 29.44 18.10 23.12
C ILE A 462 29.55 19.63 23.23
N ASN A 463 28.64 20.37 22.60
CA ASN A 463 28.71 21.83 22.53
C ASN A 463 27.70 22.55 23.46
N GLY A 464 26.76 21.82 24.07
CA GLY A 464 25.75 22.39 24.97
C GLY A 464 24.61 23.13 24.25
N GLU A 465 24.58 23.11 22.92
CA GLU A 465 23.49 23.72 22.14
C GLU A 465 22.22 22.88 22.22
N ASP A 466 21.08 23.53 22.03
CA ASP A 466 19.78 22.86 22.00
C ASP A 466 19.58 22.15 20.67
N GLN A 467 19.22 20.87 20.76
CA GLN A 467 18.85 20.04 19.61
C GLN A 467 17.35 19.77 19.66
N HIS A 468 16.67 20.11 18.58
CA HIS A 468 15.25 19.83 18.41
C HIS A 468 15.04 18.37 18.04
N MET A 469 13.97 17.78 18.56
CA MET A 469 13.64 16.40 18.25
C MET A 469 12.16 16.14 18.07
N THR A 470 11.88 15.19 17.20
CA THR A 470 10.61 14.48 17.13
C THR A 470 10.68 13.19 17.93
N ILE A 471 9.55 12.82 18.53
CA ILE A 471 9.40 11.65 19.38
C ILE A 471 8.17 10.88 18.91
N ARG A 472 8.35 9.59 18.65
CA ARG A 472 7.29 8.67 18.23
C ARG A 472 7.42 7.34 18.97
N ALA A 473 6.38 6.53 18.98
CA ALA A 473 6.36 5.23 19.65
C ALA A 473 5.91 4.11 18.70
N LEU A 474 6.75 3.09 18.56
CA LEU A 474 6.36 1.79 18.01
C LEU A 474 5.72 0.94 19.12
N ASN A 475 4.68 0.19 18.75
CA ASN A 475 3.92 -0.66 19.64
C ASN A 475 4.03 -2.16 19.26
N GLU A 476 4.30 -3.00 20.26
CA GLU A 476 4.20 -4.47 20.17
C GLU A 476 2.94 -4.92 20.91
N PHE A 477 2.02 -5.55 20.17
CA PHE A 477 0.83 -6.20 20.74
C PHE A 477 1.17 -7.65 21.15
N ASP A 478 0.92 -8.63 20.28
CA ASP A 478 1.29 -10.03 20.45
C ASP A 478 2.18 -10.46 19.28
N SER A 479 3.47 -10.68 19.54
CA SER A 479 4.44 -11.11 18.53
C SER A 479 4.10 -12.47 17.90
N LYS A 480 3.24 -13.27 18.53
CA LYS A 480 2.81 -14.59 18.04
C LYS A 480 1.41 -14.58 17.43
N ALA A 481 0.67 -13.48 17.54
CA ALA A 481 -0.67 -13.41 16.97
C ALA A 481 -0.64 -13.40 15.43
N PRO A 482 -1.69 -13.89 14.78
CA PRO A 482 -1.89 -13.65 13.36
C PRO A 482 -1.89 -12.13 13.09
N GLY A 483 -1.20 -11.69 12.03
CA GLY A 483 -1.01 -10.26 11.77
C GLY A 483 0.24 -9.63 12.41
N SER A 484 1.00 -10.37 13.21
CA SER A 484 2.25 -9.87 13.83
C SER A 484 3.40 -9.66 12.82
N GLY A 485 3.23 -10.07 11.56
CA GLY A 485 4.24 -9.88 10.52
C GLY A 485 5.56 -10.59 10.79
N GLY A 486 5.56 -11.66 11.60
CA GLY A 486 6.78 -12.34 12.02
C GLY A 486 7.63 -11.53 13.01
N ALA A 487 7.00 -10.63 13.77
CA ALA A 487 7.64 -9.83 14.81
C ALA A 487 8.43 -10.73 15.78
N LEU A 488 9.62 -10.25 16.13
CA LEU A 488 10.43 -10.85 17.19
C LEU A 488 9.90 -10.38 18.55
N ASP A 489 9.94 -11.22 19.58
CA ASP A 489 9.64 -10.81 20.96
C ASP A 489 10.65 -9.76 21.42
N TRP A 490 10.19 -8.51 21.56
CA TRP A 490 11.06 -7.37 21.89
C TRP A 490 11.72 -7.53 23.25
N ARG A 491 11.04 -8.12 24.24
CA ARG A 491 11.62 -8.34 25.59
C ARG A 491 12.85 -9.24 25.54
N ALA A 492 12.87 -10.20 24.62
CA ALA A 492 13.99 -11.10 24.43
C ALA A 492 15.05 -10.54 23.47
N LYS A 493 14.63 -9.78 22.45
CA LYS A 493 15.46 -9.49 21.26
C LYS A 493 15.89 -8.04 21.13
N LEU A 494 15.23 -7.07 21.76
CA LEU A 494 15.56 -5.64 21.57
C LEU A 494 17.00 -5.32 22.00
N VAL A 495 17.49 -5.93 23.09
CA VAL A 495 18.86 -5.72 23.59
C VAL A 495 19.89 -6.50 22.77
N SER A 496 19.63 -7.78 22.54
CA SER A 496 20.61 -8.69 21.92
C SER A 496 20.65 -8.62 20.39
N GLN A 497 19.55 -8.23 19.75
CA GLN A 497 19.32 -8.27 18.31
C GLN A 497 18.58 -7.01 17.82
N ARG A 498 18.94 -5.84 18.36
CA ARG A 498 18.33 -4.54 18.03
C ARG A 498 18.12 -4.32 16.54
N GLY A 499 19.15 -4.56 15.72
CA GLY A 499 19.06 -4.37 14.26
C GLY A 499 18.01 -5.27 13.60
N ALA A 500 17.82 -6.49 14.09
CA ALA A 500 16.80 -7.40 13.57
C ALA A 500 15.37 -6.97 13.94
N VAL A 501 15.18 -6.44 15.16
CA VAL A 501 13.91 -5.86 15.58
C VAL A 501 13.58 -4.65 14.70
N VAL A 502 14.49 -3.69 14.59
CA VAL A 502 14.31 -2.48 13.76
C VAL A 502 14.04 -2.83 12.29
N ALA A 503 14.79 -3.78 11.71
CA ALA A 503 14.57 -4.20 10.33
C ALA A 503 13.20 -4.86 10.10
N THR A 504 12.69 -5.60 11.09
CA THR A 504 11.34 -6.19 11.04
C THR A 504 10.29 -5.09 11.08
N GLU A 505 10.46 -4.09 11.94
CA GLU A 505 9.55 -2.93 12.02
C GLU A 505 9.60 -2.04 10.77
N MET A 506 10.78 -1.78 10.20
CA MET A 506 10.92 -1.05 8.93
C MET A 506 10.16 -1.72 7.77
N LYS A 507 10.04 -3.05 7.83
CA LYS A 507 9.30 -3.83 6.83
C LYS A 507 7.80 -3.83 7.10
N ASN A 508 7.39 -4.13 8.33
CA ASN A 508 5.97 -4.28 8.68
C ASN A 508 5.23 -2.94 8.80
N ASN A 509 5.95 -1.87 9.13
CA ASN A 509 5.42 -0.53 9.38
C ASN A 509 6.07 0.51 8.47
N SER A 510 6.34 0.15 7.20
CA SER A 510 7.12 0.96 6.26
C SER A 510 6.50 2.34 5.97
N CYS A 511 5.18 2.42 5.76
CA CYS A 511 4.48 3.68 5.52
C CYS A 511 4.54 4.58 6.76
N LYS A 512 4.12 4.05 7.93
CA LYS A 512 4.19 4.74 9.22
C LYS A 512 5.57 5.34 9.52
N LEU A 513 6.62 4.52 9.44
CA LEU A 513 7.98 4.98 9.71
C LEU A 513 8.46 5.99 8.67
N ALA A 514 8.11 5.83 7.40
CA ALA A 514 8.46 6.80 6.36
C ALA A 514 7.81 8.17 6.63
N ARG A 515 6.52 8.21 7.00
CA ARG A 515 5.81 9.45 7.36
C ARG A 515 6.51 10.17 8.51
N TRP A 516 6.77 9.48 9.61
CA TRP A 516 7.43 10.08 10.77
C TRP A 516 8.83 10.60 10.43
N THR A 517 9.55 9.90 9.54
CA THR A 517 10.85 10.35 9.07
C THR A 517 10.73 11.63 8.25
N VAL A 518 9.75 11.70 7.34
CA VAL A 518 9.47 12.91 6.55
C VAL A 518 9.08 14.06 7.47
N GLN A 519 8.16 13.87 8.41
CA GLN A 519 7.78 14.90 9.41
C GLN A 519 9.01 15.44 10.14
N SER A 520 9.91 14.56 10.59
CA SER A 520 11.14 14.95 11.30
C SER A 520 12.12 15.74 10.43
N ILE A 521 12.18 15.43 9.13
CA ILE A 521 13.02 16.17 8.17
C ILE A 521 12.38 17.52 7.85
N LEU A 522 11.06 17.54 7.64
CA LEU A 522 10.29 18.76 7.39
C LEU A 522 10.39 19.72 8.57
N SER A 523 10.38 19.26 9.83
CA SER A 523 10.52 20.14 11.00
C SER A 523 11.95 20.56 11.32
N LYS A 524 12.93 20.17 10.50
CA LYS A 524 14.37 20.39 10.74
C LYS A 524 14.82 19.85 12.10
N SER A 525 14.27 18.71 12.52
CA SER A 525 14.67 18.08 13.77
C SER A 525 16.07 17.45 13.65
N ASP A 526 16.92 17.69 14.63
CA ASP A 526 18.28 17.13 14.68
C ASP A 526 18.25 15.62 14.92
N ILE A 527 17.30 15.18 15.74
CA ILE A 527 17.17 13.79 16.20
C ILE A 527 15.70 13.38 16.10
N MET A 528 15.46 12.16 15.62
CA MET A 528 14.19 11.47 15.74
C MET A 528 14.34 10.34 16.77
N LYS A 529 13.52 10.35 17.82
CA LYS A 529 13.48 9.32 18.86
C LYS A 529 12.29 8.39 18.64
N ILE A 530 12.53 7.08 18.70
CA ILE A 530 11.49 6.05 18.64
C ILE A 530 11.52 5.23 19.93
N GLY A 531 10.41 5.26 20.66
CA GLY A 531 10.14 4.36 21.79
C GLY A 531 9.65 2.99 21.33
N PHE A 532 10.07 1.95 22.04
CA PHE A 532 9.60 0.57 21.87
C PHE A 532 8.67 0.23 23.04
N VAL A 533 7.38 0.32 22.80
CA VAL A 533 6.32 0.12 23.81
C VAL A 533 5.64 -1.22 23.58
N SER A 534 5.48 -2.03 24.62
CA SER A 534 4.86 -3.36 24.50
C SER A 534 3.75 -3.54 25.54
N ARG A 535 2.66 -4.22 25.17
CA ARG A 535 1.61 -4.63 26.12
C ARG A 535 2.23 -5.44 27.26
N VAL A 536 1.80 -5.21 28.51
CA VAL A 536 2.27 -6.01 29.66
C VAL A 536 1.81 -7.47 29.54
N ASN A 537 0.56 -7.66 29.13
CA ASN A 537 -0.01 -8.95 28.80
C ASN A 537 -0.48 -8.89 27.34
N PRO A 538 0.01 -9.73 26.42
CA PRO A 538 -0.40 -9.69 25.02
C PRO A 538 -1.92 -9.77 24.79
N ARG A 539 -2.65 -10.36 25.75
CA ARG A 539 -4.12 -10.54 25.71
C ARG A 539 -4.94 -9.36 26.25
N SER A 540 -4.30 -8.27 26.70
CA SER A 540 -4.98 -7.07 27.20
C SER A 540 -4.21 -5.83 26.75
N ASN A 541 -4.94 -4.87 26.19
CA ASN A 541 -4.42 -3.59 25.70
C ASN A 541 -4.46 -2.47 26.76
N ASP A 542 -4.77 -2.78 28.03
CA ASP A 542 -4.96 -1.75 29.08
C ASP A 542 -3.65 -1.20 29.64
N LYS A 543 -2.56 -1.95 29.52
CA LYS A 543 -1.29 -1.64 30.21
C LYS A 543 -0.11 -1.89 29.31
N HIS A 544 0.79 -0.92 29.25
CA HIS A 544 2.00 -0.97 28.44
C HIS A 544 3.25 -0.67 29.25
N VAL A 545 4.39 -1.13 28.73
CA VAL A 545 5.73 -0.88 29.27
C VAL A 545 6.67 -0.42 28.17
N ILE A 546 7.55 0.51 28.52
CA ILE A 546 8.59 1.04 27.64
C ILE A 546 9.82 0.14 27.78
N LEU A 547 10.18 -0.54 26.69
CA LEU A 547 11.31 -1.49 26.64
C LEU A 547 12.63 -0.81 26.26
N GLY A 548 12.58 0.37 25.65
CA GLY A 548 13.75 1.16 25.30
C GLY A 548 13.41 2.28 24.32
N VAL A 549 14.34 3.22 24.17
CA VAL A 549 14.25 4.31 23.20
C VAL A 549 15.51 4.32 22.35
N ILE A 550 15.36 4.51 21.04
CA ILE A 550 16.47 4.61 20.09
C ILE A 550 16.34 5.93 19.33
N GLY A 551 17.46 6.62 19.11
CA GLY A 551 17.51 7.85 18.35
C GLY A 551 18.26 7.68 17.04
N TRP A 552 17.81 8.38 15.99
CA TRP A 552 18.48 8.49 14.70
C TRP A 552 18.53 9.96 14.27
N LYS A 553 19.49 10.29 13.40
CA LYS A 553 19.35 11.48 12.57
C LYS A 553 18.28 11.18 11.50
N PRO A 554 17.30 12.06 11.26
CA PRO A 554 16.20 11.76 10.34
C PRO A 554 16.66 11.39 8.92
N ARG A 555 17.64 12.13 8.36
CA ARG A 555 18.19 11.85 7.02
C ARG A 555 18.91 10.49 6.94
N ASP A 556 19.61 10.09 7.99
CA ASP A 556 20.29 8.78 8.06
C ASP A 556 19.26 7.63 8.10
N PHE A 557 18.16 7.84 8.83
CA PHE A 557 17.09 6.86 8.92
C PHE A 557 16.31 6.74 7.60
N ALA A 558 16.06 7.86 6.90
CA ALA A 558 15.49 7.88 5.55
C ALA A 558 16.35 7.04 4.58
N ALA A 559 17.67 7.22 4.62
CA ALA A 559 18.60 6.44 3.79
C ALA A 559 18.54 4.93 4.12
N GLN A 560 18.48 4.55 5.40
CA GLN A 560 18.34 3.14 5.82
C GLN A 560 17.05 2.50 5.31
N MET A 561 15.96 3.27 5.20
CA MET A 561 14.66 2.82 4.70
C MET A 561 14.48 2.96 3.19
N ASN A 562 15.51 3.37 2.44
CA ASN A 562 15.44 3.66 1.01
C ASN A 562 14.33 4.68 0.67
N LEU A 563 14.21 5.73 1.47
CA LEU A 563 13.22 6.80 1.30
C LEU A 563 13.87 7.99 0.58
N SER A 564 13.32 8.34 -0.59
CA SER A 564 13.78 9.50 -1.38
C SER A 564 12.84 10.68 -1.16
N LEU A 565 13.35 11.75 -0.54
CA LEU A 565 12.62 13.02 -0.40
C LEU A 565 12.36 13.66 -1.75
N SER A 566 13.31 13.55 -2.67
CA SER A 566 13.17 14.13 -4.00
C SER A 566 12.02 13.49 -4.79
N ASN A 567 11.77 12.20 -4.58
CA ASN A 567 10.56 11.56 -5.11
C ASN A 567 9.29 12.13 -4.47
N GLY A 568 9.28 12.29 -3.14
CA GLY A 568 8.16 12.90 -2.41
C GLY A 568 7.80 14.30 -2.91
N TRP A 569 8.79 15.17 -3.11
CA TRP A 569 8.59 16.52 -3.65
C TRP A 569 8.02 16.49 -5.07
N GLY A 570 8.50 15.57 -5.90
CA GLY A 570 7.97 15.37 -7.26
C GLY A 570 6.50 14.97 -7.26
N ILE A 571 6.08 14.12 -6.32
CA ILE A 571 4.67 13.73 -6.13
C ILE A 571 3.83 14.94 -5.75
N VAL A 572 4.23 15.68 -4.72
CA VAL A 572 3.50 16.86 -4.23
C VAL A 572 3.32 17.90 -5.33
N ARG A 573 4.40 18.25 -6.03
CA ARG A 573 4.36 19.22 -7.13
C ARG A 573 3.45 18.77 -8.26
N THR A 574 3.50 17.49 -8.64
CA THR A 574 2.68 16.96 -9.73
C THR A 574 1.18 17.01 -9.41
N ILE A 575 0.79 16.63 -8.19
CA ILE A 575 -0.61 16.69 -7.76
C ILE A 575 -1.10 18.13 -7.67
N ALA A 576 -0.29 19.04 -7.14
CA ALA A 576 -0.63 20.46 -7.09
C ALA A 576 -0.83 21.05 -8.51
N ASP A 577 0.07 20.75 -9.45
CA ASP A 577 -0.03 21.21 -10.83
C ASP A 577 -1.29 20.66 -11.53
N MET A 578 -1.71 19.43 -11.25
CA MET A 578 -2.95 18.85 -11.78
C MET A 578 -4.18 19.67 -11.32
N CYS A 579 -4.21 20.05 -10.04
CA CYS A 579 -5.31 20.83 -9.47
C CYS A 579 -5.31 22.29 -10.00
N LEU A 580 -4.13 22.91 -10.15
CA LEU A 580 -4.00 24.27 -10.70
C LEU A 580 -4.35 24.36 -12.19
N LYS A 581 -4.11 23.30 -12.97
CA LYS A 581 -4.41 23.26 -14.41
C LYS A 581 -5.85 22.92 -14.73
N HIS A 582 -6.63 22.48 -13.74
CA HIS A 582 -8.04 22.15 -13.94
C HIS A 582 -8.81 23.38 -14.47
N GLU A 583 -9.52 23.21 -15.58
CA GLU A 583 -10.21 24.30 -16.30
C GLU A 583 -11.40 24.88 -15.54
N GLY A 584 -11.98 24.11 -14.60
CA GLY A 584 -13.11 24.54 -13.77
C GLY A 584 -12.81 25.69 -12.81
N GLY A 585 -11.55 26.14 -12.71
CA GLY A 585 -11.14 27.21 -11.81
C GLY A 585 -11.13 26.75 -10.36
N ASP A 586 -11.74 27.54 -9.48
CA ASP A 586 -11.86 27.26 -8.05
C ASP A 586 -12.77 26.06 -7.81
N GLY A 587 -12.39 25.20 -6.86
CA GLY A 587 -13.12 23.97 -6.59
C GLY A 587 -12.49 23.10 -5.52
N LYS A 588 -13.26 22.13 -5.04
CA LYS A 588 -12.81 21.07 -4.15
C LYS A 588 -12.45 19.83 -4.98
N PHE A 589 -11.36 19.18 -4.61
CA PHE A 589 -10.92 17.90 -5.18
C PHE A 589 -10.67 16.90 -4.05
N VAL A 590 -10.79 15.62 -4.35
CA VAL A 590 -10.46 14.55 -3.41
C VAL A 590 -9.43 13.64 -4.06
N LEU A 591 -8.26 13.53 -3.43
CA LEU A 591 -7.24 12.57 -3.78
C LEU A 591 -7.38 11.36 -2.86
N LEU A 592 -7.70 10.20 -3.41
CA LEU A 592 -7.91 8.98 -2.62
C LEU A 592 -7.02 7.82 -3.07
N LYS A 593 -6.58 7.02 -2.10
CA LYS A 593 -5.91 5.74 -2.33
C LYS A 593 -6.95 4.63 -2.46
N ASP A 594 -6.96 3.95 -3.60
CA ASP A 594 -7.81 2.78 -3.83
C ASP A 594 -7.55 1.70 -2.75
N PRO A 595 -8.57 1.13 -2.11
CA PRO A 595 -8.39 0.17 -1.01
C PRO A 595 -7.69 -1.14 -1.40
N ASN A 596 -7.81 -1.55 -2.67
CA ASN A 596 -7.46 -2.88 -3.15
C ASN A 596 -6.38 -2.86 -4.27
N LYS A 597 -6.15 -1.70 -4.90
CA LYS A 597 -5.19 -1.48 -5.99
C LYS A 597 -4.12 -0.45 -5.59
N SER A 598 -2.91 -0.59 -6.12
CA SER A 598 -1.79 0.34 -5.89
C SER A 598 -1.87 1.58 -6.82
N ILE A 599 -2.97 2.32 -6.70
CA ILE A 599 -3.29 3.50 -7.52
C ILE A 599 -3.90 4.60 -6.64
N LEU A 600 -3.67 5.86 -7.02
CA LEU A 600 -4.37 7.02 -6.50
C LEU A 600 -5.37 7.51 -7.54
N ARG A 601 -6.52 8.01 -7.10
CA ARG A 601 -7.50 8.67 -7.96
C ARG A 601 -7.75 10.08 -7.48
N LEU A 602 -7.74 11.02 -8.42
CA LEU A 602 -8.09 12.41 -8.19
C LEU A 602 -9.48 12.67 -8.75
N TYR A 603 -10.40 13.10 -7.89
CA TYR A 603 -11.76 13.47 -8.26
C TYR A 603 -11.97 14.98 -8.11
N SER A 604 -12.74 15.57 -9.02
CA SER A 604 -13.37 16.87 -8.81
C SER A 604 -14.72 16.65 -8.14
N VAL A 605 -14.97 17.39 -7.07
CA VAL A 605 -16.15 17.21 -6.22
C VAL A 605 -17.05 18.45 -6.34
N PRO A 606 -18.36 18.29 -6.60
CA PRO A 606 -19.31 19.39 -6.58
C PRO A 606 -19.34 20.12 -5.22
N ALA A 607 -19.64 21.41 -5.23
CA ALA A 607 -19.79 22.17 -3.98
C ALA A 607 -20.91 21.59 -3.11
N GLY A 608 -20.67 21.45 -1.80
CA GLY A 608 -21.62 20.88 -0.84
C GLY A 608 -21.59 19.35 -0.69
N SER A 609 -20.98 18.62 -1.64
CA SER A 609 -21.01 17.15 -1.62
C SER A 609 -20.28 16.52 -0.42
N LEU A 610 -19.32 17.21 0.18
CA LEU A 610 -18.60 16.73 1.37
C LEU A 610 -19.29 17.17 2.66
N ASP A 611 -20.05 18.26 2.59
CA ASP A 611 -20.71 18.86 3.74
C ASP A 611 -21.91 17.98 4.17
N GLU A 612 -22.57 17.30 3.20
CA GLU A 612 -23.59 16.27 3.47
C GLU A 612 -23.03 15.03 4.20
N ASP A 613 -21.77 14.65 3.91
CA ASP A 613 -21.15 13.50 4.57
C ASP A 613 -20.75 13.84 6.02
N GLU A 614 -20.38 15.11 6.27
CA GLU A 614 -20.12 15.63 7.62
C GLU A 614 -21.42 15.67 8.46
N GLU A 615 -22.54 16.12 7.89
CA GLU A 615 -23.85 16.10 8.57
C GLU A 615 -24.35 14.67 8.86
N GLU A 616 -24.15 13.71 7.94
CA GLU A 616 -24.50 12.30 8.18
C GLU A 616 -23.64 11.65 9.28
N GLU A 617 -22.32 11.94 9.34
CA GLU A 617 -21.43 11.48 10.41
C GLU A 617 -21.83 12.08 11.78
N GLU A 618 -22.21 13.37 11.83
CA GLU A 618 -22.70 14.03 13.06
C GLU A 618 -24.05 13.44 13.54
N GLU A 619 -24.99 13.13 12.64
CA GLU A 619 -26.26 12.49 13.01
C GLU A 619 -26.08 11.06 13.55
N GLU A 620 -25.08 10.31 13.06
CA GLU A 620 -24.73 8.99 13.60
C GLU A 620 -24.13 9.11 15.02
N GLU A 621 -23.27 10.10 15.28
CA GLU A 621 -22.70 10.36 16.61
C GLU A 621 -23.77 10.83 17.63
N GLU A 622 -24.68 11.75 17.25
CA GLU A 622 -25.79 12.19 18.13
C GLU A 622 -26.83 11.08 18.40
N GLY A 623 -26.98 10.14 17.46
CA GLY A 623 -27.81 8.95 17.62
C GLY A 623 -27.26 7.97 18.65
N GLU A 624 -25.93 7.82 18.71
CA GLU A 624 -25.25 6.98 19.71
C GLU A 624 -25.26 7.60 21.12
N GLU A 625 -25.17 8.94 21.26
CA GLU A 625 -25.29 9.61 22.56
C GLU A 625 -26.71 9.59 23.15
N ASN A 626 -27.76 9.59 22.33
CA ASN A 626 -29.14 9.52 22.81
C ASN A 626 -29.61 8.11 23.22
N ASP A 627 -28.83 7.07 22.91
CA ASP A 627 -29.13 5.67 23.23
C ASP A 627 -28.33 5.12 24.46
N GLU A 628 -27.52 5.95 25.14
CA GLU A 628 -27.00 5.72 26.50
C GLU A 628 -27.91 6.26 27.62
#